data_AF-A0A2R6MPC5-F1
#
_entry.id   AF-A0A2R6MPC5-F1
#
_cell.length_a   1.000
_cell.length_b   1.000
_cell.length_c   1.000
_cell.angle_alpha   90.00
_cell.angle_beta   90.00
_cell.angle_gamma   90.00
#
_symmetry.space_group_name_H-M   'P 1'
#
loop_
_entity.id
_entity.type
_entity.pdbx_description
1 polymer ?
#
loop_
_entity_poly.entity_id
_entity_poly.type
_entity_poly.pdbx_seq_one_letter_code
_entity_poly.pdbx_strand_id
1 'polypeptide(L)'
;MLAIVVSRADEASEHVGERLLEAADWKTRTDDSRPDAEGGGEFHVLPAGASAGASPRPDAARGVERVELRTFEALHLRLDGAAEAFGGDGSDGAASPDLLAFASRHSGETGPLLTAHFTGNVGAAEYGGRPGELAAAAPAALDRAIEAFD
;
A
#
# COMPACT_ATOMS: atom_id res chain seq x y z
N MET A 1 -9.91 -7.00 -1.01
CA MET A 1 -9.15 -6.09 -1.90
C MET A 1 -7.72 -5.90 -1.41
N LEU A 2 -6.79 -5.53 -2.32
CA LEU A 2 -5.42 -5.12 -1.98
C LEU A 2 -5.34 -3.58 -1.94
N ALA A 3 -4.77 -3.02 -0.88
CA ALA A 3 -4.60 -1.59 -0.71
C ALA A 3 -3.11 -1.20 -0.82
N ILE A 4 -2.82 -0.12 -1.55
CA ILE A 4 -1.48 0.44 -1.72
C ILE A 4 -1.47 1.85 -1.12
N VAL A 5 -0.53 2.09 -0.21
CA VAL A 5 -0.30 3.38 0.43
C VAL A 5 0.91 4.05 -0.20
N VAL A 6 0.67 5.21 -0.81
CA VAL A 6 1.71 6.13 -1.29
C VAL A 6 1.79 7.35 -0.37
N SER A 7 2.98 7.92 -0.18
CA SER A 7 3.19 9.11 0.65
C SER A 7 3.87 10.22 -0.15
N ARG A 8 3.32 11.44 -0.10
CA ARG A 8 3.92 12.66 -0.69
C ARG A 8 5.15 13.15 0.06
N ALA A 9 5.39 12.65 1.26
CA ALA A 9 6.59 12.95 2.04
C ALA A 9 7.76 11.98 1.74
N ASP A 10 7.57 11.04 0.82
CA ASP A 10 8.52 9.99 0.48
C ASP A 10 8.71 9.89 -1.05
N GLU A 11 9.82 10.45 -1.55
CA GLU A 11 10.14 10.47 -2.98
C GLU A 11 10.17 9.07 -3.63
N ALA A 12 10.59 8.04 -2.90
CA ALA A 12 10.59 6.67 -3.44
C ALA A 12 9.16 6.13 -3.54
N SER A 13 8.31 6.53 -2.58
CA SER A 13 6.89 6.19 -2.58
C SER A 13 6.16 6.81 -3.77
N GLU A 14 6.35 8.11 -4.00
CA GLU A 14 5.78 8.81 -5.16
C GLU A 14 6.26 8.16 -6.45
N HIS A 15 7.57 7.90 -6.57
CA HIS A 15 8.14 7.26 -7.74
C HIS A 15 7.54 5.88 -8.02
N VAL A 16 7.42 5.01 -7.01
CA VAL A 16 6.80 3.69 -7.15
C VAL A 16 5.32 3.82 -7.50
N GLY A 17 4.60 4.76 -6.87
CA GLY A 17 3.20 5.04 -7.16
C GLY A 17 2.97 5.40 -8.63
N GLU A 18 3.77 6.32 -9.17
CA GLU A 18 3.71 6.70 -10.58
C GLU A 18 3.97 5.50 -11.52
N ARG A 19 5.00 4.68 -11.24
CA ARG A 19 5.31 3.51 -12.06
C ARG A 19 4.20 2.46 -12.02
N LEU A 20 3.54 2.29 -10.88
CA LEU A 20 2.36 1.42 -10.76
C LEU A 20 1.19 1.94 -11.61
N LEU A 21 0.95 3.26 -11.59
CA LEU A 21 -0.10 3.90 -12.38
C LEU A 21 0.16 3.80 -13.88
N GLU A 22 1.42 3.86 -14.32
CA GLU A 22 1.80 3.67 -15.73
C GLU A 22 1.68 2.22 -16.20
N ALA A 23 1.82 1.24 -15.30
CA ALA A 23 1.89 -0.17 -15.64
C ALA A 23 0.52 -0.82 -15.97
N ALA A 24 -0.60 -0.15 -15.69
CA ALA A 24 -1.94 -0.72 -15.87
C ALA A 24 -3.02 0.35 -16.12
N ASP A 25 -4.20 -0.09 -16.57
CA ASP A 25 -5.34 0.78 -16.82
C ASP A 25 -6.12 1.09 -15.53
N TRP A 26 -5.56 1.93 -14.68
CA TRP A 26 -6.21 2.38 -13.45
C TRP A 26 -7.40 3.31 -13.73
N LYS A 27 -8.43 3.21 -12.89
CA LYS A 27 -9.58 4.13 -12.91
C LYS A 27 -9.46 5.12 -11.76
N THR A 28 -9.48 6.40 -12.09
CA THR A 28 -9.53 7.48 -11.10
C THR A 28 -10.92 7.62 -10.47
N ARG A 29 -10.93 7.92 -9.18
CA ARG A 29 -12.09 8.14 -8.32
C ARG A 29 -11.79 9.30 -7.35
N THR A 30 -12.84 9.81 -6.72
CA THR A 30 -12.73 10.89 -5.72
C THR A 30 -13.47 10.47 -4.46
N ASP A 31 -12.86 10.72 -3.30
CA ASP A 31 -13.44 10.51 -1.98
C ASP A 31 -13.48 11.83 -1.22
N ASP A 32 -14.64 12.50 -1.27
CA ASP A 32 -14.87 13.77 -0.56
C ASP A 32 -15.22 13.58 0.92
N SER A 33 -15.35 12.33 1.39
CA SER A 33 -15.70 12.03 2.79
C SER A 33 -14.50 12.11 3.74
N ARG A 34 -13.28 12.11 3.19
CA ARG A 34 -12.01 12.18 3.94
C ARG A 34 -11.12 13.30 3.39
N PRO A 35 -10.30 13.96 4.24
CA PRO A 35 -9.28 14.89 3.76
C PRO A 35 -8.30 14.24 2.78
N ASP A 36 -7.90 14.97 1.74
CA ASP A 36 -6.88 14.54 0.78
C ASP A 36 -5.54 14.15 1.46
N ALA A 37 -5.16 14.88 2.51
CA ALA A 37 -3.95 14.58 3.29
C ALA A 37 -3.96 13.19 3.96
N GLU A 38 -5.16 12.63 4.19
CA GLU A 38 -5.38 11.34 4.86
C GLU A 38 -5.81 10.26 3.87
N GLY A 39 -5.52 10.44 2.58
CA GLY A 39 -5.87 9.47 1.53
C GLY A 39 -7.30 9.60 1.02
N GLY A 40 -8.02 10.68 1.35
CA GLY A 40 -9.22 11.09 0.62
C GLY A 40 -8.86 11.75 -0.72
N GLY A 41 -9.74 12.59 -1.27
CA GLY A 41 -9.48 13.28 -2.53
C GLY A 41 -9.37 12.29 -3.70
N GLU A 42 -8.44 12.53 -4.62
CA GLU A 42 -8.25 11.66 -5.78
C GLU A 42 -7.57 10.33 -5.39
N PHE A 43 -8.12 9.21 -5.86
CA PHE A 43 -7.53 7.88 -5.68
C PHE A 43 -7.75 7.00 -6.91
N HIS A 44 -7.01 5.88 -6.98
CA HIS A 44 -7.00 5.01 -8.16
C HIS A 44 -7.43 3.59 -7.84
N VAL A 45 -8.18 2.98 -8.77
CA VAL A 45 -8.74 1.65 -8.63
C VAL A 45 -8.41 0.80 -9.85
N LEU A 46 -7.83 -0.38 -9.62
CA LEU A 46 -7.63 -1.40 -10.64
C LEU A 46 -8.60 -2.57 -10.40
N PRO A 47 -9.49 -2.91 -11.35
CA PRO A 47 -10.44 -4.01 -11.19
C PRO A 47 -9.77 -5.39 -11.34
N ALA A 48 -10.41 -6.44 -10.85
CA ALA A 48 -9.99 -7.83 -11.04
C ALA A 48 -9.67 -8.13 -12.51
N GLY A 49 -8.56 -8.83 -12.75
CA GLY A 49 -8.21 -9.34 -14.09
C GLY A 49 -7.68 -8.31 -15.07
N ALA A 50 -7.59 -7.02 -14.71
CA ALA A 50 -6.80 -6.04 -15.44
C ALA A 50 -5.32 -6.32 -15.16
N SER A 51 -4.69 -7.17 -15.98
CA SER A 51 -3.28 -7.51 -15.77
C SER A 51 -2.39 -6.34 -16.15
N ALA A 52 -1.47 -5.97 -15.25
CA ALA A 52 -0.36 -5.07 -15.56
C ALA A 52 0.64 -5.78 -16.48
N GLY A 53 0.38 -5.85 -17.80
CA GLY A 53 1.33 -6.21 -18.89
C GLY A 53 2.14 -7.53 -18.82
N ALA A 54 2.17 -8.20 -17.68
CA ALA A 54 2.95 -9.39 -17.39
C ALA A 54 1.98 -10.57 -17.36
N SER A 55 2.28 -11.59 -18.15
CA SER A 55 1.50 -12.82 -18.19
C SER A 55 1.37 -13.37 -16.76
N PRO A 56 0.15 -13.45 -16.19
CA PRO A 56 0.00 -13.89 -14.81
C PRO A 56 0.53 -15.32 -14.72
N ARG A 57 1.41 -15.62 -13.73
CA ARG A 57 1.69 -17.01 -13.40
C ARG A 57 0.35 -17.68 -13.06
N PRO A 58 0.13 -18.95 -13.46
CA PRO A 58 -1.16 -19.63 -13.30
C PRO A 58 -1.67 -19.76 -11.85
N ASP A 59 -0.83 -19.43 -10.86
CA ASP A 59 -1.13 -19.41 -9.43
C ASP A 59 -1.22 -17.99 -8.81
N ALA A 60 -0.98 -16.92 -9.57
CA ALA A 60 -0.66 -15.60 -9.02
C ALA A 60 -1.84 -14.71 -8.59
N ALA A 61 -3.10 -15.08 -8.82
CA ALA A 61 -4.22 -14.19 -8.50
C ALA A 61 -5.57 -14.88 -8.26
N ARG A 62 -5.60 -16.02 -7.55
CA ARG A 62 -6.90 -16.47 -7.02
C ARG A 62 -7.28 -15.57 -5.83
N GLY A 63 -8.12 -14.56 -6.07
CA GLY A 63 -8.87 -13.87 -5.01
C GLY A 63 -8.70 -12.36 -4.88
N VAL A 64 -7.80 -11.70 -5.62
CA VAL A 64 -7.72 -10.22 -5.59
C VAL A 64 -8.72 -9.65 -6.58
N GLU A 65 -9.90 -9.29 -6.08
CA GLU A 65 -10.98 -8.74 -6.91
C GLU A 65 -10.79 -7.25 -7.27
N ARG A 66 -9.92 -6.55 -6.54
CA ARG A 66 -9.72 -5.10 -6.68
C ARG A 66 -8.42 -4.67 -6.00
N VAL A 67 -7.69 -3.77 -6.64
CA VAL A 67 -6.59 -3.02 -6.05
C VAL A 67 -6.98 -1.55 -5.94
N GLU A 68 -6.65 -0.92 -4.82
CA GLU A 68 -6.85 0.51 -4.59
C GLU A 68 -5.54 1.15 -4.17
N LEU A 69 -5.19 2.28 -4.78
CA LEU A 69 -4.01 3.08 -4.45
C LEU A 69 -4.48 4.45 -3.96
N ARG A 70 -4.06 4.82 -2.76
CA ARG A 70 -4.32 6.13 -2.14
C ARG A 70 -3.01 6.79 -1.73
N THR A 71 -2.99 8.11 -1.83
CA THR A 71 -1.82 8.94 -1.53
C THR A 71 -2.08 9.77 -0.29
N PHE A 72 -1.13 9.75 0.64
CA PHE A 72 -1.20 10.44 1.94
C PHE A 72 -0.15 11.55 1.99
N GLU A 73 -0.39 12.59 2.78
CA GLU A 73 0.57 13.68 2.94
C GLU A 73 1.72 13.30 3.89
N ALA A 74 1.42 12.59 4.98
CA ALA A 74 2.41 12.25 6.00
C ALA A 74 3.30 11.05 5.61
N LEU A 75 4.48 10.97 6.21
CA LEU A 75 5.36 9.79 6.13
C LEU A 75 4.66 8.55 6.67
N HIS A 76 4.85 7.39 6.03
CA HIS A 76 4.18 6.14 6.40
C HIS A 76 4.33 5.74 7.86
N LEU A 77 5.52 5.99 8.43
CA LEU A 77 5.83 5.70 9.83
C LEU A 77 4.98 6.50 10.84
N ARG A 78 4.27 7.55 10.39
CA ARG A 78 3.35 8.35 11.20
C ARG A 78 1.87 8.06 10.90
N LEU A 79 1.59 7.14 9.97
CA LEU A 79 0.23 6.77 9.61
C LEU A 79 -0.26 5.66 10.55
N ASP A 80 -1.13 6.02 11.50
CA ASP A 80 -1.92 5.07 12.27
C ASP A 80 -3.27 4.84 11.57
N GLY A 81 -3.75 3.60 11.55
CA GLY A 81 -5.09 3.30 11.01
C GLY A 81 -5.26 3.46 9.50
N ALA A 82 -4.17 3.52 8.71
CA ALA A 82 -4.23 3.76 7.26
C ALA A 82 -5.18 2.81 6.49
N ALA A 83 -5.40 1.59 7.00
CA ALA A 83 -6.34 0.62 6.43
C ALA A 83 -7.78 1.15 6.36
N GLU A 84 -8.18 2.01 7.30
CA GLU A 84 -9.52 2.64 7.34
C GLU A 84 -9.74 3.55 6.13
N ALA A 85 -8.66 3.97 5.45
CA ALA A 85 -8.76 4.78 4.26
C ALA A 85 -9.45 4.07 3.08
N PHE A 86 -9.40 2.74 3.08
CA PHE A 86 -9.70 1.93 1.92
C PHE A 86 -11.07 1.25 2.00
N GLY A 87 -11.58 0.84 0.84
CA GLY A 87 -12.74 -0.04 0.75
C GLY A 87 -14.11 0.65 0.84
N GLY A 88 -14.15 1.98 0.92
CA GLY A 88 -15.36 2.78 0.75
C GLY A 88 -15.36 3.51 -0.60
N ASP A 89 -16.50 3.52 -1.29
CA ASP A 89 -16.83 4.45 -2.38
C ASP A 89 -17.87 5.51 -1.93
N GLY A 90 -18.08 5.62 -0.61
CA GLY A 90 -19.11 6.45 0.01
C GLY A 90 -20.51 5.81 0.04
N SER A 91 -20.71 4.60 -0.53
CA SER A 91 -22.03 3.98 -0.64
C SER A 91 -22.21 2.66 0.10
N ASP A 92 -21.15 1.89 0.34
CA ASP A 92 -21.19 0.66 1.13
C ASP A 92 -20.10 0.68 2.23
N GLY A 93 -20.43 0.17 3.42
CA GLY A 93 -19.58 0.26 4.62
C GLY A 93 -18.14 -0.21 4.36
N ALA A 94 -17.16 0.60 4.78
CA ALA A 94 -15.75 0.38 4.51
C ALA A 94 -15.31 -1.04 4.92
N ALA A 95 -15.04 -1.89 3.92
CA ALA A 95 -14.43 -3.18 4.15
C ALA A 95 -12.91 -3.00 4.29
N SER A 96 -12.35 -3.44 5.42
CA SER A 96 -10.90 -3.44 5.63
C SER A 96 -10.20 -4.24 4.52
N PRO A 97 -9.05 -3.77 4.00
CA PRO A 97 -8.33 -4.50 2.96
C PRO A 97 -7.81 -5.85 3.48
N ASP A 98 -7.73 -6.84 2.59
CA ASP A 98 -7.14 -8.16 2.91
C ASP A 98 -5.61 -8.08 3.03
N LEU A 99 -5.01 -7.12 2.32
CA LEU A 99 -3.59 -6.82 2.37
C LEU A 99 -3.39 -5.31 2.19
N LEU A 100 -2.59 -4.72 3.07
CA LEU A 100 -2.15 -3.33 2.99
C LEU A 100 -0.65 -3.29 2.70
N ALA A 101 -0.28 -2.74 1.55
CA ALA A 101 1.10 -2.60 1.11
C ALA A 101 1.52 -1.13 1.18
N PHE A 102 2.65 -0.86 1.81
CA PHE A 102 3.26 0.46 1.87
C PHE A 102 4.40 0.52 0.87
N ALA A 103 4.26 1.32 -0.19
CA ALA A 103 5.36 1.62 -1.08
C ALA A 103 6.21 2.70 -0.40
N SER A 104 7.41 2.40 0.08
CA SER A 104 8.18 3.32 0.91
C SER A 104 9.68 3.18 0.69
N ARG A 105 10.42 4.25 0.99
CA ARG A 105 11.89 4.22 1.07
C ARG A 105 12.37 3.46 2.30
N HIS A 106 13.55 2.86 2.15
CA HIS A 106 14.43 2.56 3.26
C HIS A 106 15.47 3.69 3.39
N SER A 107 15.81 4.09 4.62
CA SER A 107 16.85 5.10 4.87
C SER A 107 17.81 4.60 5.95
N GLY A 108 19.06 4.36 5.57
CA GLY A 108 20.11 3.83 6.44
C GLY A 108 21.45 3.67 5.72
N GLU A 109 22.50 3.37 6.48
CA GLU A 109 23.87 3.14 5.99
C GLU A 109 24.04 1.70 5.44
N THR A 110 23.22 1.35 4.45
CA THR A 110 23.08 -0.03 3.93
C THR A 110 23.45 -0.18 2.46
N GLY A 111 23.64 0.93 1.74
CA GLY A 111 23.80 0.94 0.27
C GLY A 111 22.49 0.68 -0.49
N PRO A 112 22.54 0.48 -1.82
CA PRO A 112 21.35 0.21 -2.64
C PRO A 112 20.74 -1.16 -2.33
N LEU A 113 19.43 -1.20 -2.09
CA LEU A 113 18.68 -2.42 -1.79
C LEU A 113 17.20 -2.29 -2.11
N LEU A 114 16.56 -3.43 -2.43
CA LEU A 114 15.12 -3.61 -2.40
C LEU A 114 14.78 -4.50 -1.20
N THR A 115 13.82 -4.06 -0.39
CA THR A 115 13.40 -4.77 0.82
C THR A 115 11.89 -4.74 1.00
N ALA A 116 11.41 -5.70 1.77
CA ALA A 116 10.09 -5.68 2.35
C ALA A 116 10.16 -6.20 3.80
N HIS A 117 9.30 -5.69 4.68
CA HIS A 117 9.23 -6.09 6.08
C HIS A 117 7.85 -5.75 6.66
N PHE A 118 7.55 -6.29 7.83
CA PHE A 118 6.38 -5.89 8.62
C PHE A 118 6.75 -4.76 9.59
N THR A 119 5.75 -4.00 10.05
CA THR A 119 5.93 -2.94 11.03
C THR A 119 5.63 -3.43 12.45
N GLY A 120 6.29 -2.82 13.44
CA GLY A 120 6.07 -3.15 14.84
C GLY A 120 7.23 -2.72 15.74
N ASN A 121 6.92 -2.49 17.01
CA ASN A 121 7.87 -2.11 18.05
C ASN A 121 7.90 -3.17 19.14
N VAL A 122 9.02 -3.88 19.28
CA VAL A 122 9.24 -4.77 20.46
C VAL A 122 9.49 -3.95 21.73
N GLY A 123 10.14 -2.79 21.57
CA GLY A 123 10.48 -1.85 22.65
C GLY A 123 9.76 -0.51 22.50
N ALA A 124 10.49 0.59 22.70
CA ALA A 124 9.96 1.94 22.49
C ALA A 124 9.60 2.19 21.01
N ALA A 125 8.64 3.08 20.78
CA ALA A 125 8.13 3.43 19.47
C ALA A 125 8.69 4.78 18.99
N GLU A 126 9.99 4.84 18.72
CA GLU A 126 10.68 6.10 18.35
C GLU A 126 10.25 6.63 16.97
N TYR A 127 9.83 5.73 16.08
CA TYR A 127 9.46 6.02 14.71
C TYR A 127 7.99 5.72 14.41
N GLY A 128 7.11 5.93 15.41
CA GLY A 128 5.67 5.76 15.28
C GLY A 128 5.13 4.38 15.66
N GLY A 129 3.80 4.25 15.66
CA GLY A 129 3.10 3.16 16.32
C GLY A 129 3.16 3.25 17.85
N ARG A 130 2.96 2.12 18.53
CA ARG A 130 2.94 2.03 20.01
C ARG A 130 3.98 1.04 20.54
N PRO A 131 4.53 1.25 21.75
CA PRO A 131 5.48 0.32 22.36
C PRO A 131 4.87 -1.06 22.61
N GLY A 132 5.61 -2.12 22.28
CA GLY A 132 5.16 -3.51 22.49
C GLY A 132 4.07 -3.98 21.52
N GLU A 133 3.84 -3.26 20.41
CA GLU A 133 2.83 -3.60 19.43
C GLU A 133 3.42 -3.95 18.06
N LEU A 134 2.85 -4.97 17.42
CA LEU A 134 3.25 -5.46 16.12
C LEU A 134 2.05 -5.41 15.17
N ALA A 135 2.28 -5.05 13.92
CA ALA A 135 1.25 -5.16 12.88
C ALA A 135 0.97 -6.63 12.55
N ALA A 136 -0.24 -6.91 12.07
CA ALA A 136 -0.56 -8.22 11.52
C ALA A 136 0.34 -8.51 10.30
N ALA A 137 1.08 -9.61 10.37
CA ALA A 137 2.00 -10.00 9.31
C ALA A 137 1.28 -10.76 8.18
N ALA A 138 1.82 -10.64 6.97
CA ALA A 138 1.42 -11.40 5.79
C ALA A 138 2.62 -12.14 5.17
N PRO A 139 3.15 -13.21 5.80
CA PRO A 139 4.39 -13.87 5.38
C PRO A 139 4.39 -14.32 3.92
N ALA A 140 3.28 -14.94 3.47
CA ALA A 140 3.17 -15.37 2.08
C ALA A 140 3.21 -14.20 1.07
N ALA A 141 2.71 -13.02 1.44
CA ALA A 141 2.82 -11.83 0.59
C ALA A 141 4.26 -11.29 0.56
N LEU A 142 4.94 -11.32 1.70
CA LEU A 142 6.35 -10.94 1.79
C LEU A 142 7.24 -11.85 0.92
N ASP A 143 7.06 -13.17 1.02
CA ASP A 143 7.82 -14.13 0.20
C ASP A 143 7.65 -13.84 -1.29
N ARG A 144 6.43 -13.56 -1.74
CA ARG A 144 6.14 -13.22 -3.15
C ARG A 144 6.72 -11.89 -3.59
N ALA A 145 6.78 -10.91 -2.69
CA ALA A 145 7.42 -9.62 -2.98
C ALA A 145 8.93 -9.80 -3.17
N ILE A 146 9.57 -10.57 -2.30
CA ILE A 146 11.01 -10.86 -2.41
C ILE A 146 11.32 -11.65 -3.68
N GLU A 147 10.54 -12.70 -3.99
CA GLU A 147 10.68 -13.45 -5.25
C GLU A 147 10.53 -12.60 -6.52
N ALA A 148 9.86 -11.46 -6.44
CA ALA A 148 9.62 -10.56 -7.57
C ALA A 148 10.73 -9.50 -7.74
N PHE A 149 11.65 -9.37 -6.79
CA PHE A 149 12.80 -8.47 -6.90
C PHE A 149 13.98 -9.09 -7.67
N ASP A 150 13.97 -10.40 -7.87
CA ASP A 150 14.94 -11.18 -8.67
C ASP A 150 14.53 -11.27 -10.15
#